data_AF-A0A933SAB1-F1
#
_entry.id   AF-A0A933SAB1-F1
#
_cell.length_a   1.000
_cell.length_b   1.000
_cell.length_c   1.000
_cell.angle_alpha   90.00
_cell.angle_beta   90.00
_cell.angle_gamma   90.00
#
_symmetry.space_group_name_H-M   'P 1'
#
loop_
_entity.id
_entity.type
_entity.pdbx_description
1 polymer ?
#
loop_
_entity_poly.entity_id
_entity_poly.type
_entity_poly.pdbx_seq_one_letter_code
_entity_poly.pdbx_strand_id
1 'polypeptide(L)' 'MPVQKFRTHDEARQALWKTSDDPRLLPTLIGLFDFSRRLARVRPVTGLRRFRSLEEAQRERDGWSVDLYSQPLDDPSEK' A
#
# COMPACT_ATOMS: atom_id res chain seq x y z
N MET A 1 5.13 28.40 -3.60
CA MET A 1 4.70 27.32 -2.67
C MET A 1 4.34 27.99 -1.36
N PRO A 2 3.07 27.98 -0.91
CA PRO A 2 2.70 28.60 0.37
C PRO A 2 3.33 27.80 1.51
N VAL A 3 4.08 28.47 2.38
CA VAL A 3 4.64 27.87 3.61
C VAL A 3 3.60 28.01 4.71
N GLN A 4 3.03 26.89 5.15
CA GLN A 4 2.12 26.86 6.30
C GLN A 4 2.92 26.67 7.59
N LYS A 5 2.60 27.46 8.62
CA LYS A 5 3.24 27.36 9.94
C LYS A 5 2.27 26.64 10.89
N PHE A 6 2.73 25.55 11.49
CA PHE A 6 2.00 24.79 12.50
C PHE A 6 2.64 25.02 13.87
N ARG A 7 1.83 25.06 14.93
CA ARG A 7 2.31 25.26 16.30
C ARG A 7 2.82 23.97 16.93
N THR A 8 2.29 22.83 16.48
CA THR A 8 2.68 21.51 16.97
C THR A 8 2.92 20.53 15.84
N HIS A 9 3.67 19.47 16.12
CA HIS A 9 3.92 18.40 15.16
C HIS A 9 2.64 17.62 14.83
N ASP A 10 1.73 17.45 15.79
CA ASP A 10 0.44 16.79 15.56
C ASP A 10 -0.47 17.60 14.62
N GLU A 11 -0.46 18.93 14.73
CA GLU A 11 -1.20 19.80 13.82
C GLU A 11 -0.66 19.68 12.38
N ALA A 12 0.67 19.64 12.22
CA ALA A 12 1.30 19.37 10.93
C ALA A 12 0.94 17.96 10.40
N ARG A 13 0.96 16.95 11.27
CA ARG A 13 0.58 15.57 10.93
C ARG A 13 -0.86 15.50 10.45
N GLN A 14 -1.79 16.20 11.10
CA GLN A 14 -3.20 16.24 10.69
C GLN A 14 -3.37 16.97 9.35
N ALA A 15 -2.63 18.05 9.12
CA ALA A 15 -2.69 18.80 7.87
C ALA A 15 -2.19 18.02 6.65
N LEU A 16 -1.42 16.94 6.84
CA LEU A 16 -1.03 16.02 5.76
C LEU A 16 -2.20 15.17 5.23
N TRP A 17 -3.27 15.01 6.02
CA TRP A 17 -4.44 14.26 5.58
C TRP A 17 -5.26 15.11 4.63
N LYS A 18 -5.51 14.56 3.45
CA LYS A 18 -6.47 15.15 2.49
C LYS A 18 -7.88 14.95 3.03
N THR A 19 -8.72 15.97 2.88
CA THR A 19 -10.15 15.85 3.16
C THR A 19 -10.80 14.93 2.14
N SER A 20 -11.92 14.30 2.50
CA SER A 20 -12.70 13.44 1.60
C SER A 20 -13.12 14.16 0.32
N ASP A 21 -13.28 15.48 0.41
CA ASP A 21 -13.80 16.32 -0.67
C ASP A 21 -12.69 16.88 -1.58
N ASP A 22 -11.41 16.54 -1.33
CA ASP A 22 -10.32 16.95 -2.21
C ASP A 22 -10.46 16.23 -3.57
N PRO A 23 -10.70 16.95 -4.68
CA PRO A 23 -10.86 16.33 -6.00
C PRO A 23 -9.60 15.60 -6.48
N ARG A 24 -8.44 15.86 -5.87
CA ARG A 24 -7.17 15.20 -6.18
C ARG A 24 -6.98 13.90 -5.42
N LEU A 25 -7.79 13.62 -4.38
CA LEU A 25 -7.64 12.44 -3.54
C LEU A 25 -7.73 11.14 -4.36
N LEU A 26 -8.82 10.97 -5.13
CA LEU A 26 -9.03 9.77 -5.94
C LEU A 26 -7.94 9.57 -7.01
N PRO A 27 -7.57 10.59 -7.82
CA PRO A 27 -6.45 10.47 -8.75
C PRO A 27 -5.12 10.07 -8.07
N THR A 28 -4.83 10.63 -6.90
CA THR A 28 -3.61 10.29 -6.14
C THR A 28 -3.64 8.83 -5.66
N LEU A 29 -4.78 8.37 -5.14
CA LEU A 29 -4.93 6.97 -4.70
C LEU A 29 -4.79 5.99 -5.85
N ILE A 30 -5.39 6.29 -7.01
CA ILE A 30 -5.26 5.47 -8.22
C ILE A 30 -3.79 5.42 -8.66
N GLY A 31 -3.11 6.57 -8.74
CA GLY A 31 -1.70 6.61 -9.14
C GLY A 31 -0.79 5.84 -8.17
N LEU A 32 -1.05 5.95 -6.87
CA LEU A 32 -0.32 5.19 -5.84
C LEU A 32 -0.55 3.69 -6.00
N PHE A 33 -1.79 3.28 -6.26
CA PHE A 33 -2.15 1.88 -6.49
C PHE A 33 -1.51 1.32 -7.76
N ASP A 34 -1.52 2.06 -8.86
CA ASP A 34 -0.87 1.64 -10.10
C ASP A 34 0.66 1.54 -9.94
N PHE A 35 1.25 2.48 -9.20
CA PHE A 35 2.67 2.43 -8.88
C PHE A 35 3.02 1.21 -8.01
N SER A 36 2.26 0.96 -6.94
CA SER A 36 2.49 -0.19 -6.08
C SER A 36 2.28 -1.50 -6.83
N ARG A 37 1.29 -1.59 -7.72
CA ARG A 37 1.10 -2.74 -8.61
C ARG A 37 2.27 -3.01 -9.53
N ARG A 38 2.97 -1.98 -10.00
CA ARG A 38 4.18 -2.15 -10.84
C ARG A 38 5.36 -2.66 -10.03
N LEU A 39 5.46 -2.27 -8.76
CA LEU A 39 6.53 -2.72 -7.86
C LEU A 39 6.26 -4.09 -7.25
N ALA A 40 4.98 -4.43 -7.03
CA ALA A 40 4.59 -5.71 -6.50
C ALA A 40 4.99 -6.82 -7.49
N ARG A 41 5.90 -7.69 -7.04
CA ARG A 41 6.25 -8.93 -7.76
C ARG A 41 5.14 -9.98 -7.69
N VAL A 42 4.10 -9.72 -6.91
CA VAL A 42 2.93 -10.59 -6.73
C VAL A 42 1.84 -10.18 -7.72
N ARG A 43 1.27 -11.15 -8.43
CA ARG A 43 0.03 -10.88 -9.18
C ARG A 43 -1.08 -10.56 -8.17
N PRO A 44 -1.67 -9.36 -8.20
CA PRO A 44 -2.82 -9.09 -7.36
C PRO A 44 -3.94 -10.07 -7.73
N VAL A 45 -4.49 -10.77 -6.74
CA VAL A 45 -5.67 -11.60 -6.95
C VAL A 45 -6.82 -10.66 -7.32
N THR A 46 -7.24 -10.70 -8.58
CA THR A 46 -8.25 -9.80 -9.11
C THR A 46 -9.64 -10.23 -8.65
N GLY A 47 -10.33 -9.39 -7.89
CA GLY A 47 -11.77 -9.50 -7.60
C GLY A 47 -12.13 -10.00 -6.20
N LEU A 48 -13.43 -9.99 -5.90
CA LEU A 48 -14.00 -10.54 -4.67
C LEU A 48 -14.16 -12.06 -4.82
N ARG A 49 -13.44 -12.84 -4.00
CA ARG A 49 -13.63 -14.29 -3.90
C ARG A 49 -14.53 -14.61 -2.73
N ARG A 50 -15.48 -15.52 -2.95
CA ARG A 50 -16.30 -16.10 -1.90
C ARG A 50 -15.62 -17.35 -1.37
N PHE A 51 -15.28 -17.33 -0.09
CA PHE A 51 -14.76 -18.48 0.64
C PHE A 51 -15.88 -19.22 1.34
N ARG A 52 -15.77 -20.54 1.46
CA ARG A 52 -16.72 -21.38 2.18
C ARG A 52 -16.45 -21.36 3.69
N SER A 53 -15.21 -21.12 4.10
CA SER A 53 -14.83 -20.96 5.51
C SER A 53 -13.69 -19.94 5.69
N LEU A 54 -13.47 -19.51 6.94
CA LEU A 54 -12.36 -18.62 7.29
C LEU A 54 -11.00 -19.32 7.11
N GLU A 55 -10.88 -20.62 7.38
CA GLU A 55 -9.61 -21.34 7.20
C GLU A 55 -9.21 -21.47 5.72
N GLU A 56 -10.19 -21.47 4.81
CA GLU A 56 -9.93 -21.45 3.36
C GLU A 56 -9.37 -20.09 2.92
N ALA A 57 -9.97 -18.99 3.40
CA ALA A 57 -9.48 -17.64 3.13
C ALA A 57 -8.07 -17.43 3.70
N GLN A 58 -7.79 -17.98 4.88
CA GLN A 58 -6.51 -17.85 5.55
C GLN A 58 -5.40 -18.60 4.81
N ARG A 59 -5.66 -19.85 4.37
CA ARG A 59 -4.70 -20.62 3.55
C ARG A 59 -4.34 -19.93 2.24
N GLU A 60 -5.31 -19.29 1.58
CA GLU A 60 -5.04 -18.54 0.36
C GLU A 60 -4.18 -17.29 0.64
N ARG A 61 -4.51 -16.54 1.69
CA ARG A 61 -3.72 -15.38 2.14
C ARG A 61 -2.29 -15.77 2.49
N ASP A 62 -2.10 -16.87 3.21
CA ASP A 62 -0.78 -17.36 3.61
C ASP A 62 0.03 -17.84 2.39
N GLY A 63 -0.63 -18.24 1.30
CA GLY A 63 0.02 -18.48 0.01
C GLY A 63 0.56 -17.19 -0.67
N TRP A 64 -0.03 -16.03 -0.39
CA TRP A 64 0.43 -14.74 -0.96
C TRP A 64 1.71 -14.21 -0.30
N SER A 65 1.99 -14.58 0.95
CA SER A 65 3.17 -14.11 1.67
C SER A 65 4.45 -14.87 1.26
N VAL A 66 4.34 -16.12 0.82
CA VAL A 66 5.48 -16.94 0.40
C VAL A 66 6.16 -16.38 -0.87
N ASP A 67 5.40 -15.77 -1.78
CA ASP A 67 5.95 -15.13 -2.98
C ASP A 67 6.63 -13.77 -2.72
N LEU A 68 6.36 -13.11 -1.59
CA LEU A 68 6.95 -11.80 -1.25
C LEU A 68 8.37 -11.91 -0.67
N TYR A 69 8.76 -13.11 -0.21
CA TYR A 69 10.04 -13.34 0.50
C TYR A 69 10.90 -14.46 -0.12
N SER A 70 10.52 -15.00 -1.29
CA SER A 70 11.22 -16.12 -1.93
C SER A 70 12.39 -15.73 -2.85
N GLN A 71 12.71 -14.44 -2.99
CA GLN A 71 13.98 -14.01 -3.59
C GLN A 71 14.90 -13.49 -2.49
N PRO A 72 16.19 -13.89 -2.47
CA PRO A 72 17.15 -13.28 -1.56
C PRO A 72 17.15 -11.78 -1.84
N LEU A 73 16.97 -10.98 -0.80
CA LEU A 73 17.33 -9.57 -0.84
C LEU A 73 18.83 -9.57 -1.20
N ASP A 74 19.18 -9.05 -2.38
CA ASP A 74 20.56 -8.70 -2.68
C ASP A 74 21.03 -7.79 -1.54
N ASP A 75 21.89 -8.33 -0.68
CA ASP A 75 22.45 -7.64 0.46
C ASP A 75 23.39 -6.55 -0.09
N PRO A 76 23.07 -5.25 0.05
CA PRO A 76 23.91 -4.19 -0.48
C PRO A 76 25.20 -3.98 0.35
N SER A 77 25.51 -4.86 1.30
CA SER A 77 26.74 -4.77 2.12
C SER A 77 27.99 -5.39 1.49
N GLU A 78 27.90 -6.05 0.32
CA GLU A 78 29.09 -6.45 -0.46
C GLU A 78 29.45 -5.42 -1.55
N LYS A 79 30.01 -4.27 -1.16
CA LYS A 79 31.00 -3.51 -1.96
C LYS A 79 31.91 -2.67 -1.07
#